data_AF-A0A8J2Z0L4-F1
#
_entry.id   AF-A0A8J2Z0L4-F1
#
_cell.length_a   1.000
_cell.length_b   1.000
_cell.length_c   1.000
_cell.angle_alpha   90.00
_cell.angle_beta   90.00
_cell.angle_gamma   90.00
#
_symmetry.space_group_name_H-M   'P 1'
#
loop_
_entity.id
_entity.type
_entity.pdbx_description
1 polymer ?
#
loop_
_entity_poly.entity_id
_entity_poly.type
_entity_poly.pdbx_seq_one_letter_code
_entity_poly.pdbx_strand_id
1 'polypeptide(L)'
;MVAHPDDEILWLSGLVSSAGQVVFCFGDPFERPKLAAARRQAVAALPLPGLVDLQIPESGARFSADWTRPRLTPSGIEVTDDAARARYEANFLMLVDRLRPVLAGCGDVYTHNPWGEYGHTEHIQVHRAVVALQAELGFTTWFSNYVGARSWPLAREVARQPCWTARRPIAPDRTTAHRFSRVYRRHGAWTWSLFHRWPAEEMLYAQAPAGNDDARYELSGERLLDVAGLQWWAPWRRVSRRLD
;
A
#
# COMPACT_ATOMS: atom_id res chain seq x y z
N MET A 1 -0.24 -1.32 8.03
CA MET A 1 0.76 -0.36 7.55
C MET A 1 0.29 0.21 6.23
N VAL A 2 0.22 1.53 6.09
CA VAL A 2 -0.02 2.17 4.79
C VAL A 2 0.86 3.39 4.60
N ALA A 3 1.10 3.76 3.34
CA ALA A 3 1.92 4.89 2.97
C ALA A 3 1.26 6.20 3.37
N HIS A 4 0.03 6.45 2.92
CA HIS A 4 -0.65 7.72 3.11
C HIS A 4 -2.00 7.54 3.84
N PRO A 5 -2.48 8.55 4.57
CA PRO A 5 -3.84 8.55 5.09
C PRO A 5 -4.84 8.51 3.93
N ASP A 6 -5.81 7.59 4.01
CA ASP A 6 -6.80 7.14 3.01
C ASP A 6 -6.47 5.81 2.33
N ASP A 7 -5.20 5.41 2.27
CA ASP A 7 -4.79 4.12 1.73
C ASP A 7 -5.36 2.93 2.53
N GLU A 8 -5.55 3.09 3.85
CA GLU A 8 -6.04 2.01 4.72
C GLU A 8 -7.44 1.56 4.32
N ILE A 9 -8.28 2.52 3.91
CA ILE A 9 -9.61 2.22 3.42
C ILE A 9 -9.64 1.99 1.91
N LEU A 10 -8.61 2.31 1.14
CA LEU A 10 -8.59 2.04 -0.31
C LEU A 10 -8.09 0.63 -0.62
N TRP A 11 -7.04 0.17 0.07
CA TRP A 11 -6.29 -1.03 -0.31
C TRP A 11 -6.34 -2.15 0.72
N LEU A 12 -6.80 -1.86 1.94
CA LEU A 12 -6.90 -2.80 3.06
C LEU A 12 -8.25 -2.67 3.78
N SER A 13 -9.30 -2.31 3.03
CA SER A 13 -10.60 -1.92 3.56
C SER A 13 -11.30 -3.01 4.38
N GLY A 14 -11.04 -4.30 4.09
CA GLY A 14 -11.56 -5.43 4.88
C GLY A 14 -10.92 -5.59 6.26
N LEU A 15 -9.81 -4.92 6.54
CA LEU A 15 -8.99 -5.14 7.74
C LEU A 15 -9.03 -3.98 8.75
N VAL A 16 -9.43 -2.79 8.31
CA VAL A 16 -9.30 -1.55 9.11
C VAL A 16 -9.96 -1.67 10.49
N SER A 17 -11.15 -2.27 10.56
CA SER A 17 -11.92 -2.40 11.81
C SER A 17 -11.42 -3.50 12.75
N SER A 18 -10.64 -4.47 12.24
CA SER A 18 -10.09 -5.59 13.02
C SER A 18 -8.59 -5.46 13.30
N ALA A 19 -7.93 -4.45 12.72
CA ALA A 19 -6.53 -4.19 12.96
C ALA A 19 -6.30 -3.77 14.42
N GLY A 20 -5.37 -4.45 15.09
CA GLY A 20 -4.93 -4.04 16.43
C GLY A 20 -4.23 -2.68 16.42
N GLN A 21 -3.61 -2.31 15.30
CA GLN A 21 -3.00 -1.01 15.08
C GLN A 21 -3.06 -0.63 13.59
N VAL A 22 -3.36 0.63 13.31
CA VAL A 22 -3.18 1.23 11.98
C VAL A 22 -2.01 2.20 12.05
N VAL A 23 -1.16 2.19 11.04
CA VAL A 23 0.04 3.05 11.01
C VAL A 23 0.13 3.75 9.66
N PHE A 24 0.23 5.07 9.71
CA PHE A 24 0.50 5.93 8.56
C PHE A 24 1.98 6.26 8.50
N CYS A 25 2.61 6.00 7.36
CA CYS A 25 4.04 6.22 7.19
C CYS A 25 4.36 7.68 6.88
N PHE A 26 3.69 8.23 5.87
CA PHE A 26 3.95 9.58 5.38
C PHE A 26 2.92 10.59 5.89
N GLY A 27 3.43 11.65 6.51
CA GLY A 27 2.65 12.76 7.03
C GLY A 27 2.43 13.83 5.97
N ASP A 28 3.35 14.78 5.88
CA ASP A 28 3.18 15.96 5.01
C ASP A 28 3.49 15.63 3.53
N PRO A 29 2.53 15.90 2.61
CA PRO A 29 2.79 15.77 1.19
C PRO A 29 3.76 16.83 0.67
N PHE A 30 4.68 16.40 -0.19
CA PHE A 30 5.76 17.21 -0.72
C PHE A 30 5.23 18.49 -1.41
N GLU A 31 5.72 19.65 -0.99
CA GLU A 31 5.37 20.98 -1.51
C GLU A 31 3.87 21.30 -1.55
N ARG A 32 3.07 20.69 -0.66
CA ARG A 32 1.61 20.85 -0.61
C ARG A 32 1.12 21.26 0.78
N PRO A 33 1.48 22.45 1.28
CA PRO A 33 1.17 22.86 2.66
C PRO A 33 -0.32 22.91 2.99
N LYS A 34 -1.17 23.26 2.02
CA LYS A 34 -2.64 23.24 2.19
C LYS A 34 -3.16 21.81 2.39
N LEU A 35 -2.66 20.86 1.59
CA LEU A 35 -3.03 19.44 1.72
C LEU A 35 -2.45 18.84 2.99
N ALA A 36 -1.23 19.25 3.40
CA ALA A 36 -0.63 18.85 4.67
C ALA A 36 -1.52 19.23 5.86
N ALA A 37 -1.98 20.48 5.92
CA ALA A 37 -2.89 20.94 6.95
C ALA A 37 -4.22 20.16 6.95
N ALA A 38 -4.81 19.96 5.77
CA ALA A 38 -6.03 19.16 5.59
C ALA A 38 -5.85 17.71 6.08
N ARG A 39 -4.74 17.06 5.72
CA ARG A 39 -4.41 15.69 6.09
C ARG A 39 -4.23 15.55 7.60
N ARG A 40 -3.48 16.44 8.25
CA ARG A 40 -3.34 16.44 9.72
C ARG A 40 -4.69 16.57 10.43
N GLN A 41 -5.56 17.45 9.95
CA GLN A 41 -6.92 17.59 10.50
C GLN A 41 -7.76 16.32 10.29
N ALA A 42 -7.68 15.71 9.11
CA ALA A 42 -8.39 14.46 8.82
C ALA A 42 -7.91 13.32 9.73
N VAL A 43 -6.60 13.12 9.84
CA VAL A 43 -5.97 12.11 10.69
C VAL A 43 -6.40 12.27 12.15
N ALA A 44 -6.35 13.50 12.68
CA ALA A 44 -6.78 13.79 14.05
C ALA A 44 -8.28 13.53 14.29
N ALA A 45 -9.10 13.52 13.23
CA ALA A 45 -10.54 13.28 13.31
C ALA A 45 -10.92 11.82 13.03
N LEU A 46 -9.98 10.93 12.68
CA LEU A 46 -10.27 9.54 12.42
C LEU A 46 -10.60 8.79 13.71
N PRO A 47 -11.69 8.02 13.76
CA PRO A 47 -12.03 7.19 14.90
C PRO A 47 -11.27 5.86 14.84
N LEU A 48 -9.94 5.93 14.76
CA LEU A 48 -9.03 4.78 14.71
C LEU A 48 -8.27 4.66 16.04
N PRO A 49 -8.70 3.77 16.95
CA PRO A 49 -7.96 3.54 18.17
C PRO A 49 -6.58 2.97 17.84
N GLY A 50 -5.55 3.43 18.57
CA GLY A 50 -4.18 2.95 18.36
C GLY A 50 -3.52 3.45 17.08
N LEU A 51 -4.09 4.42 16.37
CA LEU A 51 -3.45 5.01 15.18
C LEU A 51 -2.06 5.57 15.54
N VAL A 52 -1.04 5.11 14.81
CA VAL A 52 0.31 5.66 14.84
C VAL A 52 0.55 6.43 13.55
N ASP A 53 0.94 7.68 13.66
CA ASP A 53 1.34 8.49 12.53
C ASP A 53 2.82 8.80 12.62
N LEU A 54 3.62 8.22 11.72
CA LEU A 54 5.07 8.37 11.73
C LEU A 54 5.52 9.73 11.23
N GLN A 55 4.65 10.49 10.54
CA GLN A 55 4.93 11.84 10.08
C GLN A 55 6.24 11.95 9.26
N ILE A 56 6.59 10.93 8.47
CA ILE A 56 7.73 11.00 7.54
C ILE A 56 7.31 11.92 6.38
N PRO A 57 8.13 12.89 5.95
CA PRO A 57 7.78 13.73 4.80
C PRO A 57 7.76 12.90 3.51
N GLU A 58 6.80 13.15 2.62
CA GLU A 58 6.81 12.54 1.28
C GLU A 58 8.05 13.00 0.49
N SER A 59 8.62 12.07 -0.26
CA SER A 59 9.78 12.29 -1.15
C SER A 59 9.46 13.18 -2.35
N GLY A 60 8.18 13.25 -2.74
CA GLY A 60 7.74 13.85 -3.99
C GLY A 60 7.97 12.97 -5.22
N ALA A 61 8.47 11.73 -5.05
CA ALA A 61 8.73 10.82 -6.16
C ALA A 61 7.44 10.37 -6.86
N ARG A 62 6.33 10.15 -6.13
CA ARG A 62 4.99 9.82 -6.65
C ARG A 62 4.97 8.71 -7.71
N PHE A 63 5.14 9.08 -8.98
CA PHE A 63 5.10 8.18 -10.15
C PHE A 63 6.42 8.16 -10.95
N SER A 64 7.46 8.83 -10.47
CA SER A 64 8.75 9.01 -11.14
C SER A 64 9.56 7.72 -11.14
N ALA A 65 9.18 6.77 -12.00
CA ALA A 65 9.91 5.55 -12.30
C ALA A 65 9.72 5.21 -13.79
N ASP A 66 10.63 4.44 -14.38
CA ASP A 66 10.42 3.88 -15.72
C ASP A 66 9.44 2.70 -15.64
N TRP A 67 8.15 2.97 -15.81
CA TRP A 67 7.12 1.94 -15.77
C TRP A 67 7.09 1.03 -17.01
N THR A 68 7.84 1.35 -18.07
CA THR A 68 8.01 0.45 -19.21
C THR A 68 9.03 -0.64 -18.91
N ARG A 69 10.02 -0.33 -18.07
CA ARG A 69 11.07 -1.24 -17.60
C ARG A 69 11.36 -1.02 -16.11
N PRO A 70 10.39 -1.31 -15.23
CA PRO A 70 10.51 -0.98 -13.81
C PRO A 70 11.61 -1.82 -13.17
N ARG A 71 12.53 -1.16 -12.46
CA ARG A 71 13.62 -1.82 -11.73
C ARG A 71 13.45 -1.62 -10.23
N LEU A 72 13.27 -2.72 -9.51
CA LEU A 72 13.24 -2.67 -8.06
C LEU A 72 14.65 -2.43 -7.50
N THR A 73 14.72 -1.70 -6.39
CA THR A 73 15.94 -1.45 -5.62
C THR A 73 15.75 -1.97 -4.19
N PRO A 74 16.82 -2.02 -3.36
CA PRO A 74 16.67 -2.32 -1.94
C PRO A 74 15.71 -1.36 -1.22
N SER A 75 15.66 -0.09 -1.63
CA SER A 75 14.83 0.96 -1.03
C SER A 75 13.41 1.06 -1.59
N GLY A 76 13.07 0.29 -2.62
CA GLY A 76 11.80 0.41 -3.33
C GLY A 76 11.91 0.11 -4.83
N ILE A 77 11.78 1.17 -5.62
CA ILE A 77 11.93 1.18 -7.09
C ILE A 77 12.91 2.28 -7.48
N GLU A 78 13.57 2.12 -8.63
CA GLU A 78 14.43 3.14 -9.19
C GLU A 78 13.62 4.40 -9.56
N VAL A 79 13.96 5.50 -8.90
CA VAL A 79 13.33 6.81 -9.13
C VAL A 79 14.08 7.56 -10.23
N THR A 80 13.37 8.03 -11.25
CA THR A 80 13.97 8.70 -12.42
C THR A 80 14.27 10.18 -12.22
N ASP A 81 13.68 10.81 -11.20
CA ASP A 81 13.97 12.19 -10.81
C ASP A 81 15.07 12.21 -9.74
N ASP A 82 16.23 12.78 -10.06
CA ASP A 82 17.42 12.73 -9.18
C ASP A 82 17.17 13.40 -7.81
N ALA A 83 16.45 14.53 -7.80
CA ALA A 83 16.18 15.26 -6.55
C ALA A 83 15.23 14.49 -5.64
N ALA A 84 14.17 13.90 -6.20
CA ALA A 84 13.24 13.04 -5.47
C ALA A 84 13.88 11.71 -5.08
N ARG A 85 14.80 11.15 -5.88
CA ARG A 85 15.51 9.90 -5.57
C ARG A 85 16.28 10.01 -4.26
N ALA A 86 17.03 11.09 -4.05
CA ALA A 86 17.78 11.27 -2.79
C ALA A 86 16.86 11.29 -1.56
N ARG A 87 15.71 11.99 -1.64
CA ARG A 87 14.70 12.01 -0.57
C ARG A 87 14.03 10.65 -0.39
N TYR A 88 13.72 9.96 -1.49
CA TYR A 88 13.14 8.64 -1.48
C TYR A 88 14.06 7.64 -0.79
N GLU A 89 15.36 7.61 -1.11
CA GLU A 89 16.32 6.72 -0.46
C GLU A 89 16.50 7.04 1.03
N ALA A 90 16.53 8.32 1.41
CA ALA A 90 16.55 8.73 2.81
C ALA A 90 15.29 8.29 3.57
N ASN A 91 14.11 8.40 2.94
CA ASN A 91 12.84 7.97 3.51
C ASN A 91 12.84 6.47 3.83
N PHE A 92 13.46 5.63 3.01
CA PHE A 92 13.58 4.19 3.30
C PHE A 92 14.29 3.93 4.64
N LEU A 93 15.40 4.63 4.90
CA LEU A 93 16.13 4.49 6.16
C LEU A 93 15.28 4.95 7.34
N MET A 94 14.57 6.08 7.19
CA MET A 94 13.63 6.57 8.22
C MET A 94 12.47 5.61 8.47
N LEU A 95 11.94 4.97 7.43
CA LEU A 95 10.90 3.97 7.55
C LEU A 95 11.39 2.77 8.33
N VAL A 96 12.54 2.20 7.98
CA VAL A 96 13.11 1.05 8.69
C VAL A 96 13.36 1.37 10.16
N ASP A 97 13.93 2.53 10.46
CA ASP A 97 14.20 2.98 11.83
C ASP A 97 12.90 3.14 12.65
N ARG A 98 11.92 3.88 12.12
CA ARG A 98 10.67 4.19 12.84
C ARG A 98 9.70 3.02 12.92
N LEU A 99 9.70 2.13 11.93
CA LEU A 99 8.82 0.96 11.91
C LEU A 99 9.32 -0.16 12.82
N ARG A 100 10.63 -0.31 12.99
CA ARG A 100 11.21 -1.38 13.82
C ARG A 100 10.57 -1.52 15.20
N PRO A 101 10.48 -0.46 16.03
CA PRO A 101 9.83 -0.59 17.35
C PRO A 101 8.31 -0.79 17.26
N VAL A 102 7.66 -0.31 16.20
CA VAL A 102 6.21 -0.44 15.99
C VAL A 102 5.83 -1.87 15.60
N LEU A 103 6.67 -2.55 14.83
CA LEU A 103 6.43 -3.90 14.34
C LEU A 103 6.94 -5.00 15.28
N ALA A 104 7.66 -4.63 16.34
CA ALA A 104 8.21 -5.59 17.29
C ALA A 104 7.09 -6.38 17.99
N GLY A 105 7.17 -7.71 17.92
CA GLY A 105 6.18 -8.61 18.51
C GLY A 105 4.89 -8.78 17.72
N CYS A 106 4.75 -8.16 16.55
CA CYS A 106 3.62 -8.44 15.65
C CYS A 106 3.71 -9.87 15.10
N GLY A 107 2.57 -10.57 15.00
CA GLY A 107 2.48 -11.83 14.27
C GLY A 107 2.21 -11.65 12.78
N ASP A 108 1.31 -10.72 12.44
CA ASP A 108 0.92 -10.38 11.07
C ASP A 108 1.07 -8.87 10.83
N VAL A 109 1.61 -8.50 9.68
CA VAL A 109 1.73 -7.11 9.22
C VAL A 109 1.12 -6.99 7.83
N TYR A 110 0.03 -6.23 7.72
CA TYR A 110 -0.66 -5.95 6.47
C TYR A 110 -0.13 -4.66 5.85
N THR A 111 0.25 -4.67 4.58
CA THR A 111 0.87 -3.53 3.89
C THR A 111 0.53 -3.49 2.41
N HIS A 112 1.04 -2.47 1.72
CA HIS A 112 0.96 -2.32 0.26
C HIS A 112 1.58 -3.52 -0.47
N ASN A 113 1.21 -3.72 -1.72
CA ASN A 113 1.75 -4.79 -2.55
C ASN A 113 3.08 -4.42 -3.22
N PRO A 114 3.85 -5.42 -3.71
CA PRO A 114 5.20 -5.19 -4.25
C PRO A 114 5.28 -4.24 -5.45
N TRP A 115 4.15 -3.94 -6.10
CA TRP A 115 4.07 -3.09 -7.29
C TRP A 115 3.32 -1.77 -7.05
N GLY A 116 2.96 -1.46 -5.80
CA GLY A 116 2.39 -0.19 -5.37
C GLY A 116 1.01 0.12 -5.93
N GLU A 117 0.14 -0.89 -6.00
CA GLU A 117 -1.26 -0.82 -6.43
C GLU A 117 -1.40 -0.16 -7.81
N TYR A 118 -1.61 1.16 -7.86
CA TYR A 118 -1.75 1.96 -9.08
C TYR A 118 -0.41 2.52 -9.60
N GLY A 119 0.70 2.06 -9.04
CA GLY A 119 2.07 2.43 -9.39
C GLY A 119 2.57 3.65 -8.62
N HIS A 120 2.25 3.78 -7.33
CA HIS A 120 2.83 4.82 -6.48
C HIS A 120 4.15 4.33 -5.89
N THR A 121 5.24 5.06 -6.10
CA THR A 121 6.59 4.61 -5.71
C THR A 121 6.75 4.46 -4.20
N GLU A 122 6.10 5.31 -3.41
CA GLU A 122 6.14 5.24 -1.93
C GLU A 122 5.35 4.06 -1.37
N HIS A 123 4.39 3.50 -2.11
CA HIS A 123 3.72 2.27 -1.70
C HIS A 123 4.69 1.08 -1.79
N ILE A 124 5.44 1.02 -2.89
CA ILE A 124 6.51 0.03 -3.09
C ILE A 124 7.59 0.18 -2.00
N GLN A 125 7.96 1.41 -1.65
CA GLN A 125 8.94 1.68 -0.60
C GLN A 125 8.48 1.17 0.77
N VAL A 126 7.23 1.43 1.15
CA VAL A 126 6.67 0.94 2.41
C VAL A 126 6.61 -0.59 2.42
N HIS A 127 6.21 -1.21 1.32
CA HIS A 127 6.28 -2.67 1.18
C HIS A 127 7.72 -3.18 1.40
N ARG A 128 8.72 -2.56 0.76
CA ARG A 128 10.14 -2.93 0.92
C ARG A 128 10.63 -2.77 2.35
N ALA A 129 10.30 -1.67 3.02
CA ALA A 129 10.72 -1.43 4.41
C ALA A 129 10.11 -2.47 5.37
N VAL A 130 8.84 -2.82 5.18
CA VAL A 130 8.18 -3.89 5.95
C VAL A 130 8.85 -5.23 5.70
N VAL A 131 9.09 -5.62 4.45
CA VAL A 131 9.76 -6.89 4.13
C VAL A 131 11.20 -6.95 4.64
N ALA A 132 11.92 -5.81 4.64
CA ALA A 132 13.27 -5.75 5.22
C ALA A 132 13.25 -6.04 6.73
N LEU A 133 12.26 -5.49 7.46
CA LEU A 133 12.07 -5.74 8.89
C LEU A 133 11.50 -7.13 9.19
N GLN A 134 10.75 -7.74 8.28
CA GLN A 134 10.26 -9.11 8.43
C GLN A 134 11.41 -10.09 8.65
N ALA A 135 12.51 -9.95 7.92
CA ALA A 135 13.67 -10.84 8.04
C ALA A 135 14.30 -10.78 9.45
N GLU A 136 14.15 -9.66 10.13
CA GLU A 136 14.65 -9.45 11.48
C GLU A 136 13.63 -9.84 12.56
N LEU A 137 12.36 -9.50 12.37
CA LEU A 137 11.32 -9.55 13.41
C LEU A 137 10.40 -10.78 13.30
N GLY A 138 10.45 -11.53 12.19
CA GLY A 138 9.80 -12.82 12.05
C GLY A 138 8.28 -12.82 11.85
N PHE A 139 7.65 -11.67 11.60
CA PHE A 139 6.21 -11.59 11.32
C PHE A 139 5.84 -12.04 9.90
N THR A 140 4.58 -12.41 9.67
CA THR A 140 4.06 -12.66 8.32
C THR A 140 3.62 -11.34 7.68
N THR A 141 4.10 -11.08 6.46
CA THR A 141 3.68 -9.90 5.69
C THR A 141 2.49 -10.26 4.82
N TRP A 142 1.44 -9.45 4.82
CA TRP A 142 0.26 -9.64 3.97
C TRP A 142 0.07 -8.44 3.06
N PHE A 143 -0.26 -8.67 1.79
CA PHE A 143 -0.57 -7.60 0.84
C PHE A 143 -1.78 -7.91 -0.04
N SER A 144 -2.44 -6.89 -0.57
CA SER A 144 -3.67 -7.02 -1.36
C SER A 144 -3.43 -7.09 -2.88
N ASN A 145 -4.44 -7.59 -3.62
CA ASN A 145 -4.34 -7.91 -5.04
C ASN A 145 -4.65 -6.75 -6.02
N TYR A 146 -4.58 -5.49 -5.60
CA TYR A 146 -4.88 -4.35 -6.45
C TYR A 146 -3.77 -4.06 -7.48
N VAL A 147 -4.14 -3.68 -8.69
CA VAL A 147 -3.18 -3.31 -9.76
C VAL A 147 -3.73 -2.19 -10.63
N GLY A 148 -2.84 -1.36 -11.18
CA GLY A 148 -3.16 -0.34 -12.18
C GLY A 148 -2.44 -0.59 -13.48
N ALA A 149 -2.85 0.13 -14.53
CA ALA A 149 -2.19 0.04 -15.84
C ALA A 149 -0.69 0.36 -15.77
N ARG A 150 -0.31 1.29 -14.89
CA ARG A 150 1.08 1.74 -14.68
C ARG A 150 1.95 0.66 -14.01
N SER A 151 1.47 0.04 -12.95
CA SER A 151 2.18 -1.00 -12.18
C SER A 151 2.12 -2.37 -12.84
N TRP A 152 1.28 -2.56 -13.87
CA TRP A 152 1.10 -3.84 -14.54
C TRP A 152 2.41 -4.52 -15.00
N PRO A 153 3.37 -3.82 -15.63
CA PRO A 153 4.64 -4.45 -16.02
C PRO A 153 5.42 -5.01 -14.82
N LEU A 154 5.42 -4.29 -13.70
CA LEU A 154 6.08 -4.74 -12.47
C LEU A 154 5.34 -5.91 -11.81
N ALA A 155 4.00 -5.86 -11.78
CA ALA A 155 3.19 -6.96 -11.26
C ALA A 155 3.44 -8.27 -12.03
N ARG A 156 3.56 -8.19 -13.37
CA ARG A 156 3.92 -9.36 -14.21
C ARG A 156 5.31 -9.89 -13.93
N GLU A 157 6.28 -9.01 -13.69
CA GLU A 157 7.64 -9.44 -13.37
C GLU A 157 7.71 -10.14 -12.01
N VAL A 158 7.03 -9.58 -11.00
CA VAL A 158 6.91 -10.20 -9.67
C VAL A 158 6.16 -11.54 -9.73
N ALA A 159 5.12 -11.64 -10.56
CA ALA A 159 4.29 -12.83 -10.66
C ALA A 159 5.04 -14.08 -11.14
N ARG A 160 6.15 -13.91 -11.89
CA ARG A 160 7.01 -14.98 -12.38
C ARG A 160 7.88 -15.62 -11.31
N GLN A 161 7.87 -15.06 -10.09
CA GLN A 161 8.66 -15.56 -8.97
C GLN A 161 7.72 -16.06 -7.86
N PRO A 162 8.06 -17.16 -7.18
CA PRO A 162 7.33 -17.58 -6.00
C PRO A 162 7.35 -16.50 -4.90
N CYS A 163 6.20 -15.91 -4.61
CA CYS A 163 6.11 -14.71 -3.79
C CYS A 163 5.06 -14.76 -2.66
N TRP A 164 4.30 -15.85 -2.52
CA TRP A 164 3.33 -16.01 -1.44
C TRP A 164 3.22 -17.44 -0.93
N THR A 165 2.81 -17.64 0.33
CA THR A 165 2.67 -18.95 0.99
C THR A 165 1.22 -19.31 1.32
N ALA A 166 0.38 -18.30 1.55
CA ALA A 166 -1.06 -18.46 1.73
C ALA A 166 -1.82 -17.32 1.06
N ARG A 167 -3.10 -17.53 0.77
CA ARG A 167 -4.00 -16.45 0.32
C ARG A 167 -5.32 -16.49 1.07
N ARG A 168 -5.96 -15.34 1.22
CA ARG A 168 -7.21 -15.20 1.95
C ARG A 168 -8.17 -14.23 1.24
N PRO A 169 -9.37 -14.68 0.81
CA PRO A 169 -10.41 -13.77 0.38
C PRO A 169 -10.94 -12.99 1.58
N ILE A 170 -11.22 -11.70 1.40
CA ILE A 170 -11.80 -10.84 2.41
C ILE A 170 -12.83 -9.89 1.81
N ALA A 171 -13.94 -9.68 2.51
CA ALA A 171 -14.93 -8.68 2.13
C ALA A 171 -14.52 -7.30 2.68
N PRO A 172 -14.50 -6.25 1.85
CA PRO A 172 -14.34 -4.87 2.33
C PRO A 172 -15.33 -4.49 3.43
N ASP A 173 -14.86 -3.84 4.50
CA ASP A 173 -15.75 -3.14 5.44
C ASP A 173 -16.17 -1.79 4.84
N ARG A 174 -17.16 -1.87 3.94
CA ARG A 174 -17.67 -0.70 3.23
C ARG A 174 -18.28 0.34 4.18
N THR A 175 -18.85 -0.09 5.31
CA THR A 175 -19.43 0.82 6.30
C THR A 175 -18.35 1.73 6.87
N THR A 176 -17.26 1.15 7.34
CA THR A 176 -16.11 1.89 7.88
C THR A 176 -15.43 2.70 6.79
N ALA A 177 -15.21 2.13 5.62
CA ALA A 177 -14.58 2.83 4.50
C ALA A 177 -15.39 4.07 4.04
N HIS A 178 -16.73 3.98 3.97
CA HIS A 178 -17.61 5.12 3.71
C HIS A 178 -17.62 6.15 4.86
N ARG A 179 -17.47 5.71 6.11
CA ARG A 179 -17.36 6.63 7.25
C ARG A 179 -16.06 7.44 7.17
N PHE A 180 -14.93 6.78 6.90
CA PHE A 180 -13.62 7.42 6.90
C PHE A 180 -13.41 8.29 5.67
N SER A 181 -13.84 7.84 4.49
CA SER A 181 -13.83 8.68 3.28
C SER A 181 -14.62 9.98 3.48
N ARG A 182 -15.71 9.98 4.27
CA ARG A 182 -16.41 11.22 4.65
C ARG A 182 -15.56 12.14 5.54
N VAL A 183 -14.77 11.59 6.47
CA VAL A 183 -13.82 12.38 7.28
C VAL A 183 -12.76 13.02 6.38
N TYR A 184 -12.09 12.24 5.53
CA TYR A 184 -11.11 12.77 4.59
C TYR A 184 -11.69 13.84 3.67
N ARG A 185 -12.89 13.62 3.12
CA ARG A 185 -13.57 14.61 2.27
C ARG A 185 -13.95 15.88 3.03
N ARG A 186 -14.45 15.76 4.26
CA ARG A 186 -14.82 16.91 5.11
C ARG A 186 -13.63 17.83 5.35
N HIS A 187 -12.44 17.27 5.50
CA HIS A 187 -11.21 18.03 5.74
C HIS A 187 -10.45 18.39 4.46
N GLY A 188 -10.89 17.95 3.28
CA GLY A 188 -10.20 18.20 2.01
C GLY A 188 -8.93 17.35 1.80
N ALA A 189 -8.83 16.22 2.50
CA ALA A 189 -7.68 15.31 2.47
C ALA A 189 -7.90 14.07 1.57
N TRP A 190 -9.11 13.85 1.05
CA TRP A 190 -9.43 12.70 0.19
C TRP A 190 -8.69 12.80 -1.15
N THR A 191 -7.83 11.81 -1.45
CA THR A 191 -6.98 11.85 -2.65
C THR A 191 -7.51 11.04 -3.82
N TRP A 192 -8.60 10.30 -3.62
CA TRP A 192 -9.13 9.37 -4.61
C TRP A 192 -10.42 9.86 -5.29
N SER A 193 -10.96 9.07 -6.23
CA SER A 193 -12.19 9.44 -6.94
C SER A 193 -13.39 9.48 -5.98
N LEU A 194 -14.25 10.50 -6.12
CA LEU A 194 -15.56 10.56 -5.44
C LEU A 194 -16.48 9.40 -5.83
N PHE A 195 -16.18 8.76 -6.95
CA PHE A 195 -16.93 7.65 -7.54
C PHE A 195 -16.25 6.30 -7.29
N HIS A 196 -15.34 6.22 -6.31
CA HIS A 196 -14.71 4.96 -5.98
C HIS A 196 -15.72 3.94 -5.46
N ARG A 197 -15.62 2.72 -5.97
CA ARG A 197 -16.40 1.57 -5.54
C ARG A 197 -15.47 0.49 -5.00
N TRP A 198 -15.60 0.21 -3.70
CA TRP A 198 -14.99 -0.96 -3.09
C TRP A 198 -15.41 -2.25 -3.81
N PRO A 199 -14.48 -3.20 -4.03
CA PRO A 199 -14.78 -4.46 -4.70
C PRO A 199 -15.76 -5.30 -3.86
N ALA A 200 -16.29 -6.38 -4.44
CA ALA A 200 -17.07 -7.37 -3.68
C ALA A 200 -16.19 -8.18 -2.73
N GLU A 201 -14.96 -8.46 -3.16
CA GLU A 201 -13.97 -9.25 -2.46
C GLU A 201 -12.58 -8.71 -2.82
N GLU A 202 -11.70 -8.69 -1.83
CA GLU A 202 -10.26 -8.48 -1.96
C GLU A 202 -9.55 -9.83 -1.75
N MET A 203 -8.42 -10.05 -2.41
CA MET A 203 -7.55 -11.19 -2.12
C MET A 203 -6.28 -10.69 -1.43
N LEU A 204 -5.98 -11.25 -0.26
CA LEU A 204 -4.73 -11.02 0.45
C LEU A 204 -3.77 -12.19 0.20
N TYR A 205 -2.49 -11.89 0.06
CA TYR A 205 -1.41 -12.87 -0.07
C TYR A 205 -0.45 -12.73 1.10
N ALA A 206 -0.15 -13.85 1.75
CA ALA A 206 0.85 -13.94 2.81
C ALA A 206 2.22 -14.20 2.22
N GLN A 207 3.22 -13.53 2.76
CA GLN A 207 4.62 -13.81 2.57
C GLN A 207 5.21 -14.14 3.94
N ALA A 208 5.53 -15.42 4.17
CA ALA A 208 6.21 -15.86 5.38
C ALA A 208 7.66 -15.32 5.43
N PRO A 209 8.28 -15.20 6.62
CA PRO A 209 9.69 -14.87 6.77
C PRO A 209 10.59 -15.77 5.92
N ALA A 210 11.75 -15.23 5.50
CA ALA A 210 12.77 -16.03 4.85
C ALA A 210 13.31 -17.11 5.81
N GLY A 211 13.51 -18.33 5.30
CA GLY A 211 13.95 -19.48 6.11
C GLY A 211 12.82 -20.32 6.69
N ASN A 212 11.56 -19.96 6.46
CA ASN A 212 10.45 -20.89 6.65
C ASN A 212 10.39 -21.87 5.45
N ASP A 213 10.22 -23.16 5.72
CA ASP A 213 10.16 -24.24 4.72
C ASP A 213 8.83 -24.29 3.96
N ASP A 214 7.92 -23.34 4.24
CA ASP A 214 6.64 -23.22 3.53
C ASP A 214 6.86 -23.08 2.01
N ALA A 215 6.14 -23.89 1.25
CA ALA A 215 6.09 -23.80 -0.20
C ALA A 215 5.63 -22.40 -0.62
N ARG A 216 6.40 -21.77 -1.50
CA ARG A 216 6.03 -20.50 -2.13
C ARG A 216 5.40 -20.75 -3.48
N TYR A 217 4.37 -19.98 -3.78
CA TYR A 217 3.61 -20.02 -5.02
C TYR A 217 3.86 -18.75 -5.83
N GLU A 218 3.83 -18.90 -7.16
CA GLU A 218 3.78 -17.79 -8.10
C GLU A 218 2.38 -17.14 -8.12
N LEU A 219 2.27 -15.92 -8.64
CA LEU A 219 0.97 -15.29 -8.89
C LEU A 219 0.42 -15.61 -10.30
N SER A 220 1.13 -16.42 -11.08
CA SER A 220 0.70 -16.89 -12.40
C SER A 220 -0.72 -17.49 -12.33
N GLY A 221 -1.64 -16.96 -13.13
CA GLY A 221 -3.05 -17.37 -13.17
C GLY A 221 -3.97 -16.63 -12.19
N GLU A 222 -3.46 -15.89 -11.21
CA GLU A 222 -4.24 -15.12 -10.23
C GLU A 222 -4.97 -13.94 -10.87
N ARG A 223 -6.05 -13.50 -10.21
CA ARG A 223 -6.82 -12.31 -10.60
C ARG A 223 -6.48 -11.13 -9.70
N LEU A 224 -5.96 -10.07 -10.31
CA LEU A 224 -5.70 -8.80 -9.64
C LEU A 224 -6.85 -7.83 -9.90
N LEU A 225 -7.23 -7.02 -8.90
CA LEU A 225 -8.26 -6.00 -9.02
C LEU A 225 -7.74 -4.78 -9.77
N ASP A 226 -8.33 -4.44 -10.91
CA ASP A 226 -7.95 -3.25 -11.68
C ASP A 226 -8.54 -2.00 -11.03
N VAL A 227 -7.67 -1.15 -10.47
CA VAL A 227 -8.05 0.11 -9.82
C VAL A 227 -8.88 1.03 -10.74
N ALA A 228 -8.69 0.98 -12.05
CA ALA A 228 -9.47 1.76 -13.01
C ALA A 228 -10.89 1.21 -13.19
N GLY A 229 -11.11 -0.09 -12.96
CA GLY A 229 -12.43 -0.73 -12.97
C GLY A 229 -13.23 -0.51 -11.69
N LEU A 230 -12.62 0.09 -10.67
CA LEU A 230 -13.25 0.44 -9.39
C LEU A 230 -13.80 1.87 -9.36
N GLN A 231 -14.05 2.46 -10.54
CA GLN A 231 -14.69 3.76 -10.69
C GLN A 231 -16.12 3.60 -11.21
N TRP A 232 -17.11 4.18 -10.51
CA TRP A 232 -18.55 3.99 -10.76
C TRP A 232 -19.01 4.41 -12.17
N TRP A 233 -18.36 5.40 -12.78
CA TRP A 233 -18.71 5.92 -14.11
C TRP A 233 -18.12 5.10 -15.27
N ALA A 234 -17.39 4.03 -14.99
CA ALA A 234 -16.84 3.12 -16.01
C ALA A 234 -17.23 1.65 -15.78
N PRO A 235 -18.54 1.32 -15.67
CA PRO A 235 -19.01 -0.05 -15.40
C PRO A 235 -18.62 -1.07 -16.48
N TRP A 236 -18.23 -0.61 -17.67
CA TRP A 236 -17.74 -1.45 -18.77
C TRP A 236 -16.26 -1.84 -18.64
N ARG A 237 -15.49 -1.19 -17.74
CA ARG A 237 -14.08 -1.56 -17.53
C ARG A 237 -14.02 -2.86 -16.73
N ARG A 238 -13.11 -3.76 -17.14
CA ARG A 238 -12.84 -4.99 -16.39
C ARG A 238 -12.38 -4.62 -14.99
N VAL A 239 -13.06 -5.18 -13.99
CA VAL A 239 -12.74 -4.98 -12.56
C VAL A 239 -11.48 -5.76 -12.15
N SER A 240 -11.00 -6.66 -13.01
CA SER A 240 -9.82 -7.46 -12.74
C SER A 240 -8.99 -7.76 -13.98
N ARG A 241 -7.69 -7.96 -13.79
CA ARG A 241 -6.73 -8.49 -14.76
C ARG A 241 -6.26 -9.86 -14.30
N ARG A 242 -6.00 -10.77 -15.24
CA ARG A 242 -5.39 -12.06 -14.93
C ARG A 242 -3.90 -11.98 -15.23
N LEU A 243 -3.08 -12.46 -14.30
CA LEU A 243 -1.66 -12.64 -14.55
C LEU A 243 -1.47 -13.89 -15.41
N ASP A 244 -0.80 -13.73 -16.53
CA ASP A 244 -0.43 -14.80 -17.46
C ASP A 244 1.01 -15.25 -17.20
#